data_AF-A0A1V6T5C9-F1
#
_entry.id   AF-A0A1V6T5C9-F1
#
_cell.length_a   1.000
_cell.length_b   1.000
_cell.length_c   1.000
_cell.angle_alpha   90.00
_cell.angle_beta   90.00
_cell.angle_gamma   90.00
#
_symmetry.space_group_name_H-M   'P 1'
#
loop_
_entity.id
_entity.type
_entity.pdbx_description
1 polymer ?
#
loop_
_entity_poly.entity_id
_entity_poly.type
_entity_poly.pdbx_seq_one_letter_code
_entity_poly.pdbx_strand_id
1 'polypeptide(L)' 'MLAALNRGPELAIHIRGAINNGLSETEIRELLLQTSIYCGVPAGIEAFKIPEKTINTMVKNGEYTR' A
#
# COMPACT_ATOMS: atom_id res chain seq x y z
N MET A 1 8.22 -1.04 8.97
CA MET A 1 8.95 -0.35 7.88
C MET A 1 9.02 -1.19 6.60
N LEU A 2 7.91 -1.75 6.10
CA LEU A 2 7.95 -2.63 4.92
C LEU A 2 8.18 -1.86 3.61
N ALA A 3 7.51 -0.70 3.46
CA ALA A 3 7.72 0.21 2.35
C ALA A 3 9.17 0.73 2.29
N ALA A 4 9.71 1.21 3.42
CA ALA A 4 11.09 1.70 3.50
C ALA A 4 12.16 0.61 3.23
N LEU A 5 11.88 -0.64 3.58
CA LEU A 5 12.80 -1.77 3.39
C LEU A 5 12.61 -2.48 2.03
N ASN A 6 11.75 -1.96 1.14
CA ASN A 6 11.42 -2.60 -0.14
C ASN A 6 10.98 -4.07 0.02
N ARG A 7 10.15 -4.36 1.02
CA ARG A 7 9.55 -5.69 1.26
C ARG A 7 8.16 -5.76 0.65
N GLY A 8 8.11 -5.75 -0.68
CA GLY A 8 6.88 -5.65 -1.47
C GLY A 8 5.86 -6.77 -1.21
N PRO A 9 6.24 -8.06 -1.19
CA PRO A 9 5.31 -9.16 -0.90
C PRO A 9 4.65 -9.05 0.47
N GLU A 10 5.42 -8.73 1.51
CA GLU A 10 4.91 -8.53 2.86
C GLU A 10 4.05 -7.26 2.93
N LEU A 11 4.47 -6.17 2.29
CA LEU A 11 3.69 -4.94 2.21
C LEU A 11 2.29 -5.20 1.63
N ALA A 12 2.18 -6.02 0.59
CA ALA A 12 0.88 -6.37 -0.01
C ALA A 12 -0.08 -7.03 1.01
N ILE A 13 0.42 -7.93 1.86
CA ILE A 13 -0.36 -8.58 2.92
C ILE A 13 -0.86 -7.54 3.92
N HIS A 14 0.02 -6.61 4.32
CA HIS A 14 -0.33 -5.54 5.25
C HIS A 14 -1.30 -4.52 4.66
N ILE A 15 -1.24 -4.22 3.35
CA ILE A 15 -2.22 -3.36 2.68
C ILE A 15 -3.61 -4.00 2.72
N ARG A 16 -3.72 -5.29 2.41
CA ARG A 16 -5.00 -6.01 2.50
C ARG A 16 -5.54 -5.99 3.94
N GLY A 17 -4.68 -6.23 4.93
CA GLY A 17 -5.04 -6.10 6.34
C GLY A 17 -5.47 -4.68 6.74
N ALA A 18 -4.81 -3.65 6.22
CA ALA A 18 -5.14 -2.25 6.48
C ALA A 18 -6.55 -1.90 5.97
N ILE A 19 -6.87 -2.25 4.73
CA ILE A 19 -8.22 -2.07 4.15
C ILE A 19 -9.28 -2.79 5.00
N ASN A 20 -9.01 -4.05 5.38
CA ASN A 20 -9.94 -4.84 6.19
C ASN A 20 -10.13 -4.26 7.61
N ASN A 21 -9.17 -3.47 8.10
CA ASN A 21 -9.24 -2.75 9.36
C ASN A 21 -9.82 -1.34 9.23
N GLY A 22 -10.31 -0.96 8.05
CA GLY A 22 -11.02 0.30 7.82
C GLY A 22 -10.16 1.47 7.34
N LEU A 23 -8.88 1.26 7.00
CA LEU A 23 -8.10 2.30 6.32
C LEU A 23 -8.66 2.54 4.91
N SER A 24 -8.77 3.80 4.54
CA SER A 24 -9.12 4.23 3.19
C SER A 24 -7.92 4.19 2.24
N GLU A 25 -8.18 4.10 0.92
CA GLU A 25 -7.13 4.23 -0.09
C GLU A 25 -6.39 5.58 -0.01
N THR A 26 -7.08 6.64 0.41
CA THR A 26 -6.49 7.97 0.61
C THR A 26 -5.48 7.96 1.75
N GLU A 27 -5.81 7.37 2.90
CA GLU A 27 -4.87 7.26 4.02
C GLU A 27 -3.64 6.43 3.67
N ILE A 28 -3.82 5.36 2.90
CA ILE A 28 -2.70 4.55 2.38
C ILE A 28 -1.81 5.39 1.46
N ARG A 29 -2.41 6.21 0.58
CA ARG A 29 -1.67 7.11 -0.32
C ARG A 29 -0.86 8.14 0.47
N GLU A 30 -1.47 8.79 1.45
CA GLU A 30 -0.79 9.78 2.31
C GLU A 30 0.39 9.16 3.07
N LEU A 31 0.23 7.93 3.57
CA LEU A 31 1.32 7.21 4.25
C LEU A 31 2.50 6.91 3.30
N LEU A 32 2.24 6.61 2.03
CA LEU A 32 3.28 6.40 1.03
C LEU A 32 3.93 7.71 0.55
N LEU A 33 3.17 8.82 0.51
CA LEU A 33 3.73 10.16 0.30
C LEU A 33 4.71 10.50 1.43
N GLN A 34 4.32 10.28 2.69
CA GLN A 34 5.20 10.46 3.84
C GLN A 34 6.45 9.56 3.74
N THR A 35 6.29 8.30 3.34
CA THR A 35 7.42 7.40 3.09
C THR A 35 8.38 7.93 2.03
N SER A 36 7.87 8.56 0.96
CA SER A 36 8.69 9.15 -0.10
C SER A 36 9.58 10.29 0.42
N ILE A 37 9.07 11.09 1.36
CA ILE A 37 9.81 12.20 1.96
C ILE A 37 10.84 11.71 2.98
N TYR A 38 10.45 10.76 3.84
CA TYR A 38 11.30 10.34 4.96
C TYR A 38 12.28 9.20 4.61
N CYS A 39 11.98 8.40 3.59
CA CYS A 39 12.78 7.25 3.19
C CYS A 39 13.34 7.38 1.76
N GLY A 40 13.07 8.52 1.10
CA GLY A 40 13.52 8.82 -0.25
C GLY A 40 12.50 8.43 -1.32
N VAL A 41 12.45 9.27 -2.37
CA VAL A 41 11.54 9.11 -3.51
C VAL A 41 11.63 7.71 -4.16
N PRO A 42 12.82 7.08 -4.32
CA PRO A 42 12.90 5.73 -4.89
C PRO A 42 12.11 4.68 -4.10
N ALA A 43 12.21 4.68 -2.76
CA ALA A 43 11.48 3.74 -1.90
C ALA A 43 9.97 4.00 -1.95
N GLY A 44 9.57 5.27 -1.98
CA GLY A 44 8.18 5.67 -2.15
C GLY A 44 7.58 5.17 -3.46
N ILE A 45 8.24 5.42 -4.60
CA ILE A 45 7.76 5.00 -5.93
C ILE A 45 7.58 3.48 -6.01
N GLU A 46 8.54 2.69 -5.52
CA GLU A 46 8.38 1.23 -5.50
C GLU A 46 7.21 0.80 -4.61
N ALA A 47 7.04 1.45 -3.45
CA ALA A 47 5.92 1.16 -2.57
C ALA A 47 4.56 1.51 -3.19
N PHE A 48 4.44 2.59 -3.98
CA PHE A 48 3.17 3.00 -4.63
C PHE A 48 2.58 1.94 -5.58
N LYS A 49 3.43 1.12 -6.21
CA LYS A 49 2.99 0.05 -7.11
C LYS A 49 2.25 -1.09 -6.36
N ILE A 50 2.54 -1.26 -5.07
CA ILE A 50 2.06 -2.40 -4.29
C ILE A 50 0.58 -2.26 -3.93
N PRO A 51 0.09 -1.17 -3.31
CA PRO A 51 -1.33 -1.02 -3.03
C PRO A 51 -2.19 -1.05 -4.28
N GLU A 52 -1.76 -0.42 -5.38
CA GLU A 52 -2.52 -0.43 -6.64
C GLU A 52 -2.81 -1.86 -7.09
N LYS A 53 -1.78 -2.71 -7.18
CA LYS A 53 -1.94 -4.11 -7.58
C LYS A 53 -2.77 -4.91 -6.57
N THR A 54 -2.51 -4.73 -5.28
CA THR A 54 -3.22 -5.44 -4.21
C THR A 54 -4.69 -5.10 -4.19
N ILE A 55 -5.05 -3.81 -4.17
CA ILE A 55 -6.43 -3.32 -4.11
C ILE A 55 -7.19 -3.73 -5.36
N ASN A 56 -6.61 -3.60 -6.56
CA ASN A 56 -7.26 -4.06 -7.79
C ASN A 56 -7.55 -5.57 -7.76
N THR A 57 -6.65 -6.37 -7.17
CA THR A 57 -6.88 -7.81 -6.96
C THR A 57 -8.01 -8.06 -5.96
N MET A 58 -8.05 -7.32 -4.85
CA MET A 58 -9.11 -7.40 -3.85
C MET A 58 -10.48 -7.06 -4.45
N VAL A 59 -10.57 -6.00 -5.25
CA VAL A 59 -11.79 -5.60 -5.97
C VAL A 59 -12.23 -6.69 -6.93
N LYS A 60 -11.31 -7.24 -7.73
CA LYS A 60 -11.61 -8.34 -8.66
C LYS A 60 -12.14 -9.60 -7.94
N ASN A 61 -11.65 -9.86 -6.73
CA ASN A 61 -12.06 -11.01 -5.92
C ASN A 61 -13.34 -10.75 -5.10
N GLY A 62 -13.89 -9.53 -5.12
CA GLY A 62 -15.03 -9.14 -4.30
C GLY A 62 -14.71 -8.96 -2.81
N GLU A 63 -13.43 -8.87 -2.44
CA GLU A 63 -12.96 -8.68 -1.05
C GLU A 63 -13.08 -7.23 -0.59
N TYR A 64 -13.14 -6.27 -1.53
CA TYR A 64 -13.21 -4.84 -1.25
C TYR A 64 -14.02 -4.11 -2.32
N THR A 65 -14.80 -3.11 -1.90
CA THR A 65 -15.55 -2.22 -2.79
C THR A 65 -15.06 -0.79 -2.56
N ARG A 66 -14.76 -0.10 -3.65
CA ARG A 66 -14.30 1.30 -3.65
C ARG A 66 -15.43 2.27 -3.35
#